data_AF-A0A671LQY3-F1
#
_entry.id   AF-A0A671LQY3-F1
#
_cell.length_a   1.000
_cell.length_b   1.000
_cell.length_c   1.000
_cell.angle_alpha   90.00
_cell.angle_beta   90.00
_cell.angle_gamma   90.00
#
_symmetry.space_group_name_H-M   'P 1'
#
loop_
_entity.id
_entity.type
_entity.pdbx_description
1 polymer ?
#
loop_
_entity_poly.entity_id
_entity_poly.type
_entity_poly.pdbx_seq_one_letter_code
_entity_poly.pdbx_strand_id
1 'polypeptide(L)'
;DKSEGSLLSDDFLETPDDLDINVDDIDTPDDDSLCCFSDDTPVASAKGAGGEGGDGAGRLWRTVIIGDQEHRIDMQVIRPYLRVVTHGGYYGEGLNAIIVFAACYLPDSGCADYSYIMENLFLYVISSLELLVAEDYMIIYLNGATPRRRMPGISWLKRCYQMIERRLRKNLKCLIIAHPSWFIRTVLAISRPFISVKFMEKIRYVQSLEELAQIVPMEHVQIPECKLTLHINMVSLCCIFNPVKPDI
;
A
#
# COMPACT_ATOMS: atom_id res chain seq x y z
N ASP A 1 20.40 17.56 -64.95
CA ASP A 1 19.91 17.83 -63.58
C ASP A 1 20.33 16.73 -62.63
N LYS A 2 20.48 17.07 -61.35
CA LYS A 2 20.55 16.08 -60.26
C LYS A 2 19.14 15.61 -59.93
N SER A 3 18.97 14.32 -59.66
CA SER A 3 17.85 13.83 -58.87
C SER A 3 18.32 12.63 -58.05
N GLU A 4 18.64 12.89 -56.79
CA GLU A 4 18.95 11.88 -55.79
C GLU A 4 17.64 11.52 -55.07
N GLY A 5 17.29 10.23 -55.04
CA GLY A 5 16.26 9.64 -54.17
C GLY A 5 16.74 8.23 -53.83
N SER A 6 17.10 7.90 -52.58
CA SER A 6 16.24 7.80 -51.39
C SER A 6 15.33 6.57 -51.45
N LEU A 7 15.27 5.70 -50.44
CA LEU A 7 16.13 5.45 -49.27
C LEU A 7 15.84 3.99 -48.82
N LEU A 8 16.89 3.31 -48.34
CA LEU A 8 16.93 2.06 -47.56
C LEU A 8 15.59 1.35 -47.22
N SER A 9 15.47 0.09 -47.65
CA SER A 9 14.37 -0.83 -47.31
C SER A 9 14.72 -1.75 -46.13
N ASP A 10 13.81 -1.80 -45.14
CA ASP A 10 13.56 -2.89 -44.17
C ASP A 10 14.72 -3.80 -43.74
N ASP A 11 15.34 -3.48 -42.60
CA ASP A 11 15.89 -4.47 -41.68
C ASP A 11 14.94 -4.62 -40.48
N PHE A 12 14.03 -5.60 -40.58
CA PHE A 12 13.10 -5.95 -39.50
C PHE A 12 13.85 -6.77 -38.42
N LEU A 13 14.53 -6.06 -37.53
CA LEU A 13 15.23 -6.65 -36.39
C LEU A 13 14.22 -7.10 -35.33
N GLU A 14 13.82 -8.38 -35.39
CA GLU A 14 13.21 -9.05 -34.25
C GLU A 14 14.14 -8.91 -33.03
N THR A 15 13.62 -8.35 -31.94
CA THR A 15 14.32 -8.23 -30.66
C THR A 15 13.87 -9.38 -29.76
N PRO A 16 14.71 -10.41 -29.51
CA PRO A 16 14.34 -11.54 -28.69
C PRO A 16 14.81 -11.31 -27.25
N ASP A 17 14.04 -10.56 -26.47
CA ASP A 17 14.34 -10.29 -25.04
C ASP A 17 13.06 -10.28 -24.16
N ASP A 18 12.21 -11.30 -24.31
CA ASP A 18 11.18 -11.68 -23.31
C ASP A 18 11.84 -12.36 -22.09
N LEU A 19 12.86 -11.74 -21.52
CA LEU A 19 13.46 -12.14 -20.24
C LEU A 19 12.71 -11.47 -19.08
N ASP A 20 11.48 -11.94 -18.86
CA ASP A 20 10.72 -11.67 -17.63
C ASP A 20 11.45 -12.33 -16.44
N ILE A 21 12.43 -11.62 -15.87
CA ILE A 21 13.09 -12.01 -14.62
C ILE A 21 12.08 -11.85 -13.49
N ASN A 22 11.28 -12.90 -13.26
CA ASN A 22 10.33 -12.93 -12.17
C ASN A 22 11.08 -13.01 -10.82
N VAL A 23 11.19 -11.87 -10.14
CA VAL A 23 11.81 -11.77 -8.81
C VAL A 23 11.10 -12.64 -7.76
N ASP A 24 9.86 -13.09 -8.02
CA ASP A 24 9.14 -14.04 -7.17
C ASP A 24 9.51 -15.53 -7.40
N ASP A 25 10.34 -15.87 -8.40
CA ASP A 25 10.80 -17.24 -8.70
C ASP A 25 12.33 -17.44 -8.55
N ILE A 26 13.07 -16.42 -8.10
CA ILE A 26 14.51 -16.56 -7.79
C ILE A 26 14.71 -16.91 -6.31
N ASP A 27 14.62 -18.21 -5.98
CA ASP A 27 15.03 -18.72 -4.68
C ASP A 27 16.52 -18.38 -4.46
N THR A 28 16.76 -17.44 -3.56
CA THR A 28 18.12 -17.07 -3.14
C THR A 28 18.50 -18.01 -2.01
N PRO A 29 19.61 -18.77 -2.10
CA PRO A 29 20.03 -19.62 -1.01
C PRO A 29 20.37 -18.76 0.22
N ASP A 30 19.95 -19.21 1.40
CA ASP A 30 20.23 -18.55 2.67
C ASP A 30 21.74 -18.53 2.93
N ASP A 31 22.40 -17.41 2.66
CA ASP A 31 23.79 -17.15 3.07
C ASP A 31 23.85 -16.84 4.58
N ASP A 32 23.67 -17.90 5.37
CA ASP A 32 24.02 -17.96 6.79
C ASP A 32 25.53 -17.74 6.94
N SER A 33 25.97 -16.51 7.22
CA SER A 33 27.35 -16.24 7.68
C SER A 33 27.55 -14.94 8.46
N LEU A 34 27.91 -15.14 9.73
CA LEU A 34 28.80 -14.29 10.55
C LEU A 34 28.31 -12.90 10.99
N CYS A 35 27.74 -12.87 12.19
CA CYS A 35 28.26 -12.01 13.26
C CYS A 35 28.21 -12.77 14.60
N CYS A 36 29.33 -13.40 14.99
CA CYS A 36 29.44 -14.07 16.28
C CYS A 36 29.55 -13.06 17.43
N PHE A 37 28.57 -13.06 18.33
CA PHE A 37 28.77 -12.61 19.72
C PHE A 37 28.26 -13.72 20.64
N SER A 38 29.17 -14.32 21.40
CA SER A 38 28.87 -15.38 22.37
C SER A 38 28.50 -14.79 23.73
N ASP A 39 27.48 -15.38 24.38
CA ASP A 39 27.23 -15.46 25.83
C ASP A 39 27.24 -14.17 26.69
N ASP A 40 26.53 -14.05 27.82
CA ASP A 40 25.75 -14.99 28.66
C ASP A 40 24.48 -14.29 29.16
N THR A 41 23.34 -15.00 29.35
CA THR A 41 22.53 -15.02 30.61
C THR A 41 21.23 -15.85 30.46
N PRO A 42 20.64 -16.38 31.55
CA PRO A 42 19.93 -17.66 31.49
C PRO A 42 18.42 -17.62 31.20
N VAL A 43 17.96 -18.80 30.75
CA VAL A 43 16.57 -19.18 30.46
C VAL A 43 15.59 -18.92 31.62
N ALA A 44 14.42 -18.36 31.28
CA ALA A 44 13.19 -18.52 32.04
C ALA A 44 12.01 -18.84 31.09
N SER A 45 11.16 -19.79 31.48
CA SER A 45 10.15 -20.39 30.59
C SER A 45 8.87 -19.56 30.41
N ALA A 46 8.33 -19.64 29.19
CA ALA A 46 6.91 -19.75 28.86
C ALA A 46 5.86 -18.89 29.60
N LYS A 47 5.32 -17.88 28.88
CA LYS A 47 3.86 -17.69 28.82
C LYS A 47 3.43 -16.91 27.59
N GLY A 48 2.38 -17.39 26.92
CA GLY A 48 1.67 -16.63 25.89
C GLY A 48 0.65 -15.65 26.47
N ALA A 49 -0.12 -15.03 25.56
CA ALA A 49 -0.97 -13.84 25.73
C ALA A 49 -0.18 -12.51 25.67
N GLY A 50 -0.58 -11.65 24.73
CA GLY A 50 0.14 -10.42 24.41
C GLY A 50 0.18 -9.43 25.59
N GLY A 51 1.39 -9.11 26.05
CA GLY A 51 1.61 -8.04 27.01
C GLY A 51 1.88 -6.72 26.29
N GLU A 52 1.06 -5.70 26.58
CA GLU A 52 1.43 -4.31 26.33
C GLU A 52 2.56 -3.92 27.30
N GLY A 53 3.79 -4.29 26.93
CA GLY A 53 5.01 -4.02 27.68
C GLY A 53 5.36 -2.53 27.66
N GLY A 54 4.70 -1.75 28.51
CA GLY A 54 5.02 -0.35 28.77
C GLY A 54 6.34 -0.19 29.51
N ASP A 55 7.45 -0.21 28.75
CA ASP A 55 8.76 0.16 29.26
C ASP A 55 8.77 1.63 29.72
N GLY A 56 9.58 1.96 30.73
CA GLY A 56 9.39 3.10 31.66
C GLY A 56 9.53 4.53 31.09
N ALA A 57 9.38 4.73 29.78
CA ALA A 57 9.60 5.98 29.06
C ALA A 57 8.45 6.33 28.08
N GLY A 58 7.20 6.00 28.41
CA GLY A 58 5.99 6.53 27.74
C GLY A 58 5.74 6.08 26.29
N ARG A 59 6.65 5.33 25.68
CA ARG A 59 6.53 4.77 24.33
C ARG A 59 5.64 3.52 24.37
N LEU A 60 4.50 3.59 23.69
CA LEU A 60 3.56 2.49 23.56
C LEU A 60 4.04 1.56 22.43
N TRP A 61 4.83 0.54 22.76
CA TRP A 61 5.30 -0.44 21.79
C TRP A 61 4.24 -1.53 21.54
N ARG A 62 4.05 -1.88 20.26
CA ARG A 62 3.29 -3.06 19.83
C ARG A 62 4.20 -4.01 19.05
N THR A 63 4.41 -5.21 19.57
CA THR A 63 5.03 -6.30 18.81
C THR A 63 4.07 -6.81 17.74
N VAL A 64 4.59 -7.05 16.54
CA VAL A 64 3.91 -7.69 15.41
C VAL A 64 4.86 -8.70 14.76
N ILE A 65 4.33 -9.74 14.12
CA ILE A 65 5.09 -10.69 13.33
C ILE A 65 4.73 -10.44 11.87
N ILE A 66 5.71 -10.15 11.02
CA ILE A 66 5.52 -9.92 9.57
C ILE A 66 6.41 -10.92 8.83
N GLY A 67 5.81 -11.80 8.04
CA GLY A 67 6.48 -13.03 7.62
C GLY A 67 6.98 -13.82 8.85
N ASP A 68 8.26 -14.17 8.88
CA ASP A 68 8.90 -14.90 9.98
C ASP A 68 9.69 -13.99 10.95
N GLN A 69 9.58 -12.65 10.83
CA GLN A 69 10.33 -11.69 11.64
C GLN A 69 9.45 -10.97 12.67
N GLU A 70 9.96 -10.86 13.91
CA GLU A 70 9.35 -10.02 14.94
C GLU A 70 9.76 -8.55 14.73
N HIS A 71 8.77 -7.67 14.58
CA HIS A 71 8.95 -6.22 14.52
C HIS A 71 8.25 -5.53 15.69
N ARG A 72 8.80 -4.40 16.14
CA ARG A 72 8.20 -3.55 17.17
C ARG A 72 7.80 -2.21 16.58
N ILE A 73 6.52 -1.88 16.71
CA ILE A 73 5.92 -0.63 16.26
C ILE A 73 5.79 0.32 17.44
N ASP A 74 6.31 1.53 17.32
CA ASP A 74 6.02 2.63 18.23
C ASP A 74 4.64 3.22 17.91
N MET A 75 3.62 2.78 18.64
CA MET A 75 2.24 3.24 18.47
C MET A 75 2.07 4.71 18.86
N GLN A 76 2.99 5.30 19.64
CA GLN A 76 2.89 6.68 20.08
C GLN A 76 3.10 7.64 18.90
N VAL A 77 4.14 7.40 18.08
CA VAL A 77 4.47 8.29 16.96
C VAL A 77 3.51 8.15 15.77
N ILE A 78 2.92 6.96 15.56
CA ILE A 78 1.97 6.75 14.46
C ILE A 78 0.51 7.08 14.81
N ARG A 79 0.19 7.30 16.09
CA ARG A 79 -1.17 7.60 16.58
C ARG A 79 -1.91 8.69 15.78
N PRO A 80 -1.28 9.80 15.33
CA PRO A 80 -1.96 10.82 14.53
C PRO A 80 -2.35 10.35 13.12
N TYR A 81 -1.72 9.30 12.62
CA TYR A 81 -1.77 8.85 11.23
C TYR A 81 -2.55 7.54 11.04
N LEU A 82 -3.05 6.91 12.11
CA LEU A 82 -3.76 5.62 12.06
C LEU A 82 -4.95 5.60 11.08
N ARG A 83 -5.57 6.76 10.82
CA ARG A 83 -6.65 6.93 9.82
C ARG A 83 -6.20 6.71 8.37
N VAL A 84 -4.89 6.55 8.11
CA VAL A 84 -4.36 6.22 6.77
C VAL A 84 -4.90 4.89 6.24
N VAL A 85 -5.25 3.94 7.12
CA VAL A 85 -5.89 2.67 6.75
C VAL A 85 -7.15 2.48 7.58
N THR A 86 -8.27 2.23 6.92
CA THR A 86 -9.55 1.92 7.56
C THR A 86 -10.24 0.73 6.86
N HIS A 87 -11.11 0.04 7.59
CA HIS A 87 -11.97 -1.00 7.03
C HIS A 87 -13.21 -0.34 6.40
N GLY A 88 -13.39 -0.52 5.09
CA GLY A 88 -14.47 0.05 4.28
C GLY A 88 -15.70 -0.83 4.15
N GLY A 89 -15.85 -1.85 5.00
CA GLY A 89 -16.90 -2.87 4.91
C GLY A 89 -16.45 -4.11 4.14
N TYR A 90 -17.43 -4.93 3.74
CA TYR A 90 -17.20 -6.17 2.99
C TYR A 90 -17.88 -6.09 1.61
N TYR A 91 -17.37 -6.83 0.62
CA TYR A 91 -17.98 -6.95 -0.71
C TYR A 91 -18.35 -8.40 -1.06
N GLY A 92 -19.25 -8.55 -2.05
CA GLY A 92 -19.84 -9.84 -2.40
C GLY A 92 -20.81 -10.30 -1.32
N GLU A 93 -20.82 -11.60 -1.01
CA GLU A 93 -21.65 -12.20 0.06
C GLU A 93 -21.11 -11.91 1.48
N GLY A 94 -20.40 -10.80 1.67
CA GLY A 94 -19.80 -10.41 2.97
C GLY A 94 -18.47 -11.09 3.30
N LEU A 95 -17.97 -11.99 2.46
CA LEU A 95 -16.77 -12.84 2.69
C LEU A 95 -15.44 -12.21 2.22
N ASN A 96 -15.39 -10.90 1.97
CA ASN A 96 -14.21 -10.26 1.41
C ASN A 96 -14.07 -8.83 1.92
N ALA A 97 -12.96 -8.51 2.61
CA ALA A 97 -12.76 -7.19 3.19
C ALA A 97 -12.44 -6.10 2.13
N ILE A 98 -12.95 -4.89 2.35
CA ILE A 98 -12.58 -3.67 1.63
C ILE A 98 -11.65 -2.86 2.54
N ILE A 99 -10.45 -2.53 2.09
CA ILE A 99 -9.48 -1.74 2.86
C ILE A 99 -9.24 -0.41 2.18
N VAL A 100 -9.51 0.67 2.89
CA VAL A 100 -9.39 2.04 2.37
C VAL A 100 -8.05 2.62 2.84
N PHE A 101 -7.14 2.84 1.90
CA PHE A 101 -5.90 3.56 2.13
C PHE A 101 -6.07 5.04 1.75
N ALA A 102 -6.11 5.93 2.74
CA ALA A 102 -6.35 7.35 2.57
C ALA A 102 -5.05 8.16 2.63
N ALA A 103 -4.45 8.41 1.46
CA ALA A 103 -3.15 9.07 1.30
C ALA A 103 -3.07 10.47 1.96
N CYS A 104 -4.20 11.17 2.08
CA CYS A 104 -4.26 12.50 2.68
C CYS A 104 -3.84 12.51 4.16
N TYR A 105 -3.93 11.38 4.86
CA TYR A 105 -3.52 11.22 6.26
C TYR A 105 -2.06 10.77 6.43
N LEU A 106 -1.27 10.65 5.36
CA LEU A 106 0.16 10.39 5.48
C LEU A 106 0.91 11.58 6.11
N PRO A 107 2.01 11.32 6.85
CA PRO A 107 2.86 12.37 7.40
C PRO A 107 3.46 13.23 6.28
N ASP A 108 3.80 14.47 6.63
CA ASP A 108 4.38 15.44 5.71
C ASP A 108 5.91 15.38 5.82
N SER A 109 6.66 15.30 4.70
CA SER A 109 8.12 15.12 4.74
C SER A 109 8.89 16.29 5.38
N GLY A 110 8.21 17.39 5.72
CA GLY A 110 8.75 18.47 6.54
C GLY A 110 8.66 18.24 8.05
N CYS A 111 8.07 17.14 8.54
CA CYS A 111 8.04 16.83 9.97
C CYS A 111 9.38 16.25 10.44
N ALA A 112 9.71 16.47 11.72
CA ALA A 112 10.79 15.74 12.37
C ALA A 112 10.53 14.22 12.29
N ASP A 113 11.60 13.44 12.25
CA ASP A 113 11.57 11.97 12.28
C ASP A 113 10.68 11.30 11.21
N TYR A 114 10.43 11.99 10.07
CA TYR A 114 9.56 11.50 8.99
C TYR A 114 9.85 10.05 8.57
N SER A 115 11.13 9.68 8.41
CA SER A 115 11.52 8.31 8.05
C SER A 115 11.09 7.29 9.10
N TYR A 116 11.33 7.59 10.39
CA TYR A 116 10.95 6.72 11.51
C TYR A 116 9.42 6.60 11.65
N ILE A 117 8.69 7.71 11.49
CA ILE A 117 7.22 7.71 11.47
C ILE A 117 6.71 6.84 10.30
N MET A 118 7.28 7.01 9.10
CA MET A 118 6.89 6.24 7.90
C MET A 118 7.22 4.75 8.01
N GLU A 119 8.33 4.37 8.64
CA GLU A 119 8.70 2.98 8.88
C GLU A 119 7.76 2.30 9.88
N ASN A 120 7.47 2.95 11.02
CA ASN A 120 6.48 2.45 11.97
C ASN A 120 5.07 2.40 11.37
N LEU A 121 4.68 3.41 10.57
CA LEU A 121 3.38 3.45 9.91
C LEU A 121 3.26 2.35 8.86
N PHE A 122 4.35 2.03 8.16
CA PHE A 122 4.38 0.92 7.20
C PHE A 122 4.18 -0.43 7.88
N LEU A 123 4.93 -0.72 8.95
CA LEU A 123 4.76 -1.93 9.75
C LEU A 123 3.33 -2.06 10.28
N TYR A 124 2.72 -0.94 10.72
CA TYR A 124 1.32 -0.92 11.12
C TYR A 124 0.35 -1.25 9.97
N VAL A 125 0.57 -0.71 8.76
CA VAL A 125 -0.25 -1.04 7.59
C VAL A 125 -0.12 -2.52 7.22
N ILE A 126 1.10 -3.06 7.16
CA ILE A 126 1.30 -4.48 6.83
C ILE A 126 0.67 -5.39 7.87
N SER A 127 0.95 -5.18 9.16
CA SER A 127 0.34 -5.97 10.23
C SER A 127 -1.20 -5.85 10.25
N SER A 128 -1.75 -4.68 9.91
CA SER A 128 -3.21 -4.52 9.77
C SER A 128 -3.77 -5.30 8.59
N LEU A 129 -3.03 -5.38 7.47
CA LEU A 129 -3.41 -6.20 6.32
C LEU A 129 -3.29 -7.70 6.64
N GLU A 130 -2.26 -8.16 7.35
CA GLU A 130 -2.04 -9.57 7.68
C GLU A 130 -3.17 -10.20 8.49
N LEU A 131 -3.81 -9.43 9.37
CA LEU A 131 -4.99 -9.84 10.13
C LEU A 131 -6.22 -10.12 9.25
N LEU A 132 -6.20 -9.69 7.98
CA LEU A 132 -7.29 -9.86 7.02
C LEU A 132 -7.02 -10.97 5.99
N VAL A 133 -5.81 -11.57 5.98
CA VAL A 133 -5.36 -12.55 4.97
C VAL A 133 -5.98 -13.94 5.15
N ALA A 134 -6.90 -14.12 6.10
CA ALA A 134 -7.76 -15.29 6.11
C ALA A 134 -8.59 -15.42 4.81
N GLU A 135 -8.89 -14.30 4.16
CA GLU A 135 -9.79 -14.21 3.02
C GLU A 135 -9.19 -13.38 1.87
N ASP A 136 -9.90 -13.35 0.75
CA ASP A 136 -9.62 -12.44 -0.36
C ASP A 136 -10.07 -11.01 -0.02
N TYR A 137 -9.35 -10.00 -0.49
CA TYR A 137 -9.63 -8.60 -0.13
C TYR A 137 -9.39 -7.61 -1.27
N MET A 138 -9.95 -6.40 -1.16
CA MET A 138 -9.73 -5.30 -2.08
C MET A 138 -9.11 -4.11 -1.36
N ILE A 139 -8.20 -3.38 -2.01
CA ILE A 139 -7.69 -2.10 -1.51
C ILE A 139 -8.26 -0.97 -2.38
N ILE A 140 -8.82 0.05 -1.74
CA ILE A 140 -9.13 1.35 -2.34
C ILE A 140 -8.07 2.35 -1.87
N TYR A 141 -7.19 2.78 -2.78
CA TYR A 141 -6.28 3.88 -2.55
C TYR A 141 -6.95 5.21 -2.92
N LEU A 142 -7.26 6.03 -1.93
CA LEU A 142 -7.79 7.38 -2.10
C LEU A 142 -6.64 8.39 -2.10
N ASN A 143 -6.30 8.92 -3.28
CA ASN A 143 -5.21 9.90 -3.40
C ASN A 143 -5.57 11.27 -2.79
N GLY A 144 -6.84 11.67 -2.73
CA GLY A 144 -7.32 12.79 -1.90
C GLY A 144 -6.59 14.15 -2.07
N ALA A 145 -6.17 14.49 -3.29
CA ALA A 145 -5.31 15.66 -3.59
C ALA A 145 -4.01 15.75 -2.77
N THR A 146 -3.46 14.59 -2.35
CA THR A 146 -2.26 14.50 -1.51
C THR A 146 -1.04 15.14 -2.19
N PRO A 147 -0.38 16.12 -1.55
CA PRO A 147 0.80 16.75 -2.13
C PRO A 147 1.99 15.77 -2.15
N ARG A 148 2.85 15.87 -3.17
CA ARG A 148 4.02 14.99 -3.38
C ARG A 148 4.89 14.80 -2.13
N ARG A 149 5.01 15.81 -1.27
CA ARG A 149 5.77 15.78 -0.02
C ARG A 149 5.22 14.81 1.06
N ARG A 150 4.02 14.27 0.91
CA ARG A 150 3.47 13.20 1.78
C ARG A 150 3.67 11.80 1.21
N MET A 151 4.27 11.70 0.01
CA MET A 151 4.41 10.42 -0.68
C MET A 151 5.82 9.84 -0.48
N PRO A 152 5.94 8.54 -0.15
CA PRO A 152 7.24 7.86 -0.13
C PRO A 152 7.92 7.89 -1.50
N GLY A 153 9.24 7.72 -1.50
CA GLY A 153 10.04 7.58 -2.73
C GLY A 153 9.98 6.18 -3.33
N ILE A 154 10.48 6.03 -4.57
CA ILE A 154 10.49 4.75 -5.30
C ILE A 154 11.24 3.66 -4.51
N SER A 155 12.39 3.97 -3.91
CA SER A 155 13.18 3.01 -3.11
C SER A 155 12.42 2.48 -1.89
N TRP A 156 11.59 3.33 -1.27
CA TRP A 156 10.72 2.93 -0.16
C TRP A 156 9.57 2.07 -0.66
N LEU A 157 8.97 2.39 -1.81
CA LEU A 157 7.90 1.58 -2.41
C LEU A 157 8.40 0.20 -2.87
N LYS A 158 9.64 0.11 -3.38
CA LYS A 158 10.31 -1.17 -3.66
C LYS A 158 10.49 -1.99 -2.38
N ARG A 159 11.08 -1.41 -1.33
CA ARG A 159 11.24 -2.07 -0.02
C ARG A 159 9.89 -2.52 0.56
N CYS A 160 8.89 -1.65 0.47
CA CYS A 160 7.52 -1.93 0.85
C CYS A 160 6.98 -3.17 0.12
N TYR A 161 7.02 -3.20 -1.21
CA TYR A 161 6.58 -4.37 -1.99
C TYR A 161 7.33 -5.66 -1.62
N GLN A 162 8.64 -5.58 -1.36
CA GLN A 162 9.46 -6.72 -0.93
C GLN A 162 9.09 -7.22 0.48
N MET A 163 8.67 -6.33 1.39
CA MET A 163 8.19 -6.70 2.72
C MET A 163 6.73 -7.20 2.74
N ILE A 164 5.96 -7.02 1.65
CA ILE A 164 4.60 -7.57 1.56
C ILE A 164 4.71 -9.08 1.29
N GLU A 165 4.33 -9.87 2.31
CA GLU A 165 4.36 -11.32 2.27
C GLU A 165 3.56 -11.93 1.08
N ARG A 166 3.96 -13.12 0.62
CA ARG A 166 3.41 -13.73 -0.61
C ARG A 166 1.89 -13.95 -0.53
N ARG A 167 1.35 -14.25 0.64
CA ARG A 167 -0.10 -14.42 0.88
C ARG A 167 -0.91 -13.13 0.67
N LEU A 168 -0.44 -12.00 1.20
CA LEU A 168 -1.05 -10.68 0.98
C LEU A 168 -1.17 -10.37 -0.53
N ARG A 169 -0.06 -10.54 -1.27
CA ARG A 169 -0.01 -10.26 -2.71
C ARG A 169 -0.92 -11.18 -3.53
N LYS A 170 -1.16 -12.41 -3.07
CA LYS A 170 -2.07 -13.39 -3.70
C LYS A 170 -3.55 -13.04 -3.45
N ASN A 171 -3.96 -12.89 -2.18
CA ASN A 171 -5.35 -12.69 -1.76
C ASN A 171 -5.94 -11.31 -2.13
N LEU A 172 -5.09 -10.33 -2.46
CA LEU A 172 -5.56 -9.08 -3.04
C LEU A 172 -6.29 -9.34 -4.37
N LYS A 173 -7.61 -9.14 -4.45
CA LYS A 173 -8.36 -9.24 -5.72
C LYS A 173 -8.11 -8.04 -6.63
N CYS A 174 -8.15 -6.83 -6.07
CA CYS A 174 -7.98 -5.59 -6.83
C CYS A 174 -7.44 -4.46 -5.94
N LEU A 175 -6.55 -3.64 -6.52
CA LEU A 175 -6.08 -2.36 -5.98
C LEU A 175 -6.67 -1.24 -6.84
N ILE A 176 -7.73 -0.59 -6.34
CA ILE A 176 -8.39 0.53 -7.03
C ILE A 176 -7.74 1.83 -6.58
N ILE A 177 -7.14 2.57 -7.50
CA ILE A 177 -6.51 3.87 -7.25
C ILE A 177 -7.44 4.98 -7.74
N ALA A 178 -8.09 5.66 -6.80
CA ALA A 178 -9.00 6.77 -7.07
C ALA A 178 -8.26 8.11 -7.16
N HIS A 179 -8.58 8.88 -8.21
CA HIS A 179 -7.92 10.15 -8.56
C HIS A 179 -6.38 10.04 -8.65
N PRO A 180 -5.83 9.12 -9.47
CA PRO A 180 -4.40 8.86 -9.56
C PRO A 180 -3.63 10.08 -10.08
N SER A 181 -2.76 10.63 -9.22
CA SER A 181 -1.84 11.70 -9.61
C SER A 181 -0.85 11.24 -10.68
N TRP A 182 -0.32 12.20 -11.47
CA TRP A 182 0.76 11.92 -12.42
C TRP A 182 1.96 11.24 -11.74
N PHE A 183 2.31 11.65 -10.52
CA PHE A 183 3.38 11.01 -9.74
C PHE A 183 3.13 9.51 -9.52
N ILE A 184 1.94 9.12 -9.07
CA ILE A 184 1.61 7.69 -8.84
C ILE A 184 1.69 6.89 -10.14
N ARG A 185 1.15 7.44 -11.24
CA ARG A 185 1.22 6.79 -12.57
C ARG A 185 2.66 6.58 -13.02
N THR A 186 3.51 7.61 -12.92
CA THR A 186 4.93 7.55 -13.27
C THR A 186 5.69 6.57 -12.37
N VAL A 187 5.43 6.56 -11.06
CA VAL A 187 6.06 5.62 -10.13
C VAL A 187 5.68 4.18 -10.45
N LEU A 188 4.39 3.89 -10.69
CA LEU A 188 3.94 2.53 -11.03
C LEU A 188 4.47 2.05 -12.39
N ALA A 189 4.63 2.96 -13.35
CA ALA A 189 5.29 2.66 -14.63
C ALA A 189 6.78 2.31 -14.43
N ILE A 190 7.52 3.11 -13.64
CA ILE A 190 8.95 2.89 -13.37
C ILE A 190 9.18 1.66 -12.47
N SER A 191 8.24 1.33 -11.58
CA SER A 191 8.35 0.15 -10.71
C SER A 191 7.94 -1.16 -11.40
N ARG A 192 7.39 -1.11 -12.62
CA ARG A 192 6.94 -2.30 -13.36
C ARG A 192 8.00 -3.42 -13.47
N PRO A 193 9.31 -3.16 -13.68
CA PRO A 193 10.33 -4.22 -13.69
C PRO A 193 10.58 -4.91 -12.34
N PHE A 194 10.00 -4.41 -11.24
CA PHE A 194 10.19 -4.93 -9.88
C PHE A 194 8.89 -5.44 -9.23
N ILE A 195 7.76 -5.34 -9.95
CA ILE A 195 6.44 -5.76 -9.49
C ILE A 195 5.94 -6.83 -10.47
N SER A 196 5.47 -7.97 -9.97
CA SER A 196 5.04 -9.07 -10.85
C SER A 196 3.86 -8.65 -11.73
N VAL A 197 3.83 -9.14 -12.98
CA VAL A 197 2.78 -8.83 -13.96
C VAL A 197 1.38 -9.11 -13.39
N LYS A 198 1.24 -10.26 -12.70
CA LYS A 198 0.02 -10.67 -11.97
C LYS A 198 -0.42 -9.70 -10.87
N PHE A 199 0.48 -8.91 -10.29
CA PHE A 199 0.13 -7.84 -9.35
C PHE A 199 -0.25 -6.55 -10.10
N MET A 200 0.46 -6.21 -11.17
CA MET A 200 0.13 -5.05 -12.02
C MET A 200 -1.27 -5.17 -12.64
N GLU A 201 -1.69 -6.38 -13.03
CA GLU A 201 -3.04 -6.67 -13.54
C GLU A 201 -4.17 -6.39 -12.52
N LYS A 202 -3.86 -6.40 -11.22
CA LYS A 202 -4.82 -6.10 -10.14
C LYS A 202 -5.06 -4.60 -9.97
N ILE A 203 -4.23 -3.74 -10.58
CA ILE A 203 -4.29 -2.29 -10.41
C ILE A 203 -5.33 -1.70 -11.38
N ARG A 204 -6.38 -1.09 -10.82
CA ARG A 204 -7.40 -0.35 -11.59
C ARG A 204 -7.36 1.13 -11.22
N TYR A 205 -7.33 2.00 -12.22
CA TYR A 205 -7.44 3.44 -12.02
C TYR A 205 -8.89 3.88 -12.17
N VAL A 206 -9.39 4.73 -11.26
CA VAL A 206 -10.69 5.41 -11.40
C VAL A 206 -10.53 6.92 -11.26
N GLN A 207 -11.21 7.69 -12.10
CA GLN A 207 -11.09 9.16 -12.16
C GLN A 207 -12.14 9.88 -11.30
N SER A 208 -13.17 9.19 -10.82
CA SER A 208 -14.23 9.76 -9.96
C SER A 208 -14.68 8.79 -8.86
N LEU A 209 -15.33 9.34 -7.83
CA LEU A 209 -16.03 8.55 -6.80
C LEU A 209 -17.29 7.86 -7.35
N GLU A 210 -17.87 8.36 -8.44
CA GLU A 210 -19.00 7.74 -9.13
C GLU A 210 -18.58 6.45 -9.83
N GLU A 211 -17.43 6.45 -10.52
CA GLU A 211 -16.82 5.26 -11.12
C GLU A 211 -16.42 4.24 -10.03
N LEU A 212 -15.93 4.71 -8.88
CA LEU A 212 -15.65 3.85 -7.73
C LEU A 212 -16.94 3.18 -7.18
N ALA A 213 -18.03 3.95 -7.07
CA ALA A 213 -19.32 3.47 -6.56
C ALA A 213 -20.01 2.43 -7.46
N GLN A 214 -19.64 2.36 -8.73
CA GLN A 214 -20.07 1.29 -9.64
C GLN A 214 -19.33 -0.03 -9.42
N ILE A 215 -18.20 -0.01 -8.69
CA ILE A 215 -17.32 -1.17 -8.49
C ILE A 215 -17.41 -1.70 -7.05
N VAL A 216 -17.64 -0.83 -6.06
CA VAL A 216 -17.62 -1.19 -4.63
C VAL A 216 -18.83 -0.61 -3.90
N PRO A 217 -19.51 -1.36 -2.99
CA PRO A 217 -20.53 -0.79 -2.12
C PRO A 217 -19.93 0.31 -1.22
N MET A 218 -20.41 1.54 -1.41
CA MET A 218 -19.85 2.73 -0.74
C MET A 218 -20.38 2.98 0.68
N GLU A 219 -21.37 2.21 1.12
CA GLU A 219 -22.13 2.39 2.39
C GLU A 219 -21.25 2.51 3.64
N HIS A 220 -20.12 1.77 3.65
CA HIS A 220 -19.18 1.70 4.78
C HIS A 220 -17.81 2.33 4.44
N VAL A 221 -17.65 2.89 3.23
CA VAL A 221 -16.39 3.46 2.75
C VAL A 221 -16.23 4.89 3.27
N GLN A 222 -15.42 5.06 4.31
CA GLN A 222 -15.11 6.37 4.87
C GLN A 222 -14.21 7.21 3.94
N ILE A 223 -14.82 8.01 3.08
CA ILE A 223 -14.10 8.96 2.22
C ILE A 223 -13.65 10.17 3.08
N PRO A 224 -12.36 10.54 3.09
CA PRO A 224 -11.89 11.73 3.80
C PRO A 224 -12.48 13.03 3.25
N GLU A 225 -12.89 13.95 4.13
CA GLU A 225 -13.34 15.32 3.78
C GLU A 225 -12.20 16.25 3.28
N CYS A 226 -11.03 15.70 2.94
CA CYS A 226 -9.92 16.49 2.44
C CYS A 226 -10.34 17.22 1.15
N LYS A 227 -10.21 18.55 1.13
CA LYS A 227 -10.74 19.42 0.07
C LYS A 227 -10.29 18.96 -1.32
N LEU A 228 -11.20 18.30 -2.04
CA LEU A 228 -11.08 17.92 -3.46
C LEU A 228 -11.11 19.18 -4.35
N THR A 229 -10.10 20.03 -4.20
CA THR A 229 -9.98 21.37 -4.81
C THR A 229 -9.46 21.27 -6.25
N LEU A 230 -9.77 20.18 -6.93
CA LEU A 230 -9.37 19.87 -8.30
C LEU A 230 -10.62 19.57 -9.13
N HIS A 231 -11.37 20.63 -9.47
CA HIS A 231 -12.45 20.62 -10.47
C HIS A 231 -13.40 19.41 -10.44
N ILE A 232 -13.87 19.01 -9.25
CA ILE A 232 -15.06 18.16 -9.14
C ILE A 232 -16.27 19.07 -9.04
N ASN A 233 -17.21 18.93 -9.99
CA ASN A 233 -18.48 19.65 -9.96
C ASN A 233 -19.16 19.40 -8.61
N MET A 234 -19.48 20.48 -7.89
CA MET A 234 -20.00 20.48 -6.51
C MET A 234 -21.37 19.80 -6.29
N VAL A 235 -21.90 19.14 -7.32
CA VAL A 235 -23.25 18.54 -7.34
C VAL A 235 -23.27 17.12 -6.74
N SER A 236 -22.18 16.35 -6.83
CA SER A 236 -22.22 14.92 -6.43
C SER A 236 -21.88 14.67 -4.94
N LEU A 237 -21.16 15.57 -4.28
CA LEU A 237 -20.75 15.35 -2.88
C LEU A 237 -21.93 15.39 -1.89
N CYS A 238 -22.97 16.18 -2.15
CA CYS A 238 -24.11 16.32 -1.26
C CYS A 238 -25.04 15.08 -1.23
N CYS A 239 -25.07 14.30 -2.31
CA CYS A 239 -25.98 13.16 -2.44
C CYS A 239 -25.41 11.84 -1.89
N ILE A 240 -24.09 11.74 -1.73
CA ILE A 240 -23.40 10.49 -1.32
C ILE A 240 -23.07 10.48 0.19
N PHE A 241 -22.81 11.64 0.79
CA PHE A 241 -22.26 11.73 2.15
C PHE A 241 -23.30 11.78 3.29
N ASN A 242 -24.60 11.65 3.01
CA ASN A 242 -25.62 11.78 4.07
C ASN A 242 -26.81 10.82 3.92
N PRO A 243 -26.67 9.56 4.39
CA PRO A 243 -27.80 8.65 4.57
C PRO A 243 -28.47 8.80 5.95
N VAL A 244 -28.49 10.01 6.55
CA VAL A 244 -29.42 10.28 7.65
C VAL A 244 -30.82 10.45 7.05
N LYS A 245 -31.57 9.34 6.97
CA LYS A 245 -33.02 9.41 7.01
C LYS A 245 -33.43 9.88 8.42
N PRO A 246 -34.07 11.04 8.60
CA PRO A 246 -34.91 11.22 9.77
C PRO A 246 -36.13 10.30 9.62
N ASP A 247 -36.47 9.59 10.68
CA ASP A 247 -37.75 8.89 10.79
C ASP A 247 -38.93 9.88 10.79
N ILE A 248 -40.14 9.34 10.51
CA ILE A 248 -41.47 9.97 10.41
C ILE A 248 -41.87 10.40 8.98
#